data_AF-A0A7Z6ZTJ3-F1
#
_entry.id   AF-A0A7Z6ZTJ3-F1
#
_cell.length_a   1.000
_cell.length_b   1.000
_cell.length_c   1.000
_cell.angle_alpha   90.00
_cell.angle_beta   90.00
_cell.angle_gamma   90.00
#
_symmetry.space_group_name_H-M   'P 1'
#
loop_
_entity.id
_entity.type
_entity.pdbx_description
1 polymer ?
#
loop_
_entity_poly.entity_id
_entity_poly.type
_entity_poly.pdbx_seq_one_letter_code
_entity_poly.pdbx_strand_id
1 'polypeptide(L)'
;MTYRGTAVSTGVNTVVSHDVWQQRVLSLAAIAQAAAAVKQIAREGSLREPARGQPLIDSVLNQNPSGFAAIYPEPSALQWGLEQLLQQIGATRDKDVEITRYVVGILALARKFMRAEKAQQQLGQRIEQLYRQQHDFQFNTDTVVAGMASAYSDFISPLSQPLKINGKPDYLKQANVQNQIRAYLLAGVRNAVLWNHLGGKRRHFLFSRQRMVRTAQSLLRTLHEQSEPQS
;
A
#
# COMPACT_ATOMS: atom_id res chain seq x y z
N MET A 1 -6.38 -24.11 -16.44
CA MET A 1 -5.16 -24.43 -17.23
C MET A 1 -3.97 -24.15 -16.33
N THR A 2 -3.23 -25.19 -15.95
CA THR A 2 -2.24 -25.18 -14.87
C THR A 2 -0.86 -24.87 -15.47
N TYR A 3 -0.20 -23.78 -15.04
CA TYR A 3 1.11 -23.40 -15.57
C TYR A 3 2.24 -24.14 -14.84
N ARG A 4 3.02 -24.94 -15.58
CA ARG A 4 4.33 -25.49 -15.18
C ARG A 4 5.40 -24.51 -15.69
N GLY A 5 6.19 -23.96 -14.77
CA GLY A 5 7.26 -23.02 -15.09
C GLY A 5 8.46 -23.69 -15.77
N THR A 6 8.99 -23.03 -16.79
CA THR A 6 10.36 -23.19 -17.28
C THR A 6 11.03 -21.82 -17.21
N ALA A 7 12.21 -21.77 -16.58
CA ALA A 7 12.95 -20.55 -16.30
C ALA A 7 13.89 -20.21 -17.46
N VAL A 8 13.91 -18.94 -17.87
CA VAL A 8 14.98 -18.36 -18.67
C VAL A 8 15.55 -17.18 -17.87
N SER A 9 16.84 -17.27 -17.57
CA SER A 9 17.63 -16.31 -16.80
C SER A 9 18.13 -15.19 -17.72
N THR A 10 17.78 -13.94 -17.40
CA THR A 10 18.52 -12.74 -17.85
C THR A 10 18.64 -11.78 -16.66
N GLY A 11 19.87 -11.34 -16.40
CA GLY A 11 20.26 -10.60 -15.20
C GLY A 11 19.83 -9.14 -15.23
N VAL A 12 18.87 -8.81 -14.37
CA VAL A 12 18.64 -7.48 -13.77
C VAL A 12 18.17 -7.75 -12.34
N ASN A 13 18.78 -7.10 -11.34
CA ASN A 13 18.54 -7.23 -9.89
C ASN A 13 17.13 -7.74 -9.48
N THR A 14 17.02 -9.05 -9.24
CA THR A 14 15.79 -9.75 -8.85
C THR A 14 15.74 -10.00 -7.35
N VAL A 15 15.51 -8.96 -6.55
CA VAL A 15 15.30 -9.11 -5.09
C VAL A 15 13.82 -9.07 -4.69
N VAL A 16 12.91 -8.75 -5.62
CA VAL A 16 11.52 -9.15 -5.48
C VAL A 16 11.42 -10.63 -5.79
N SER A 17 11.49 -11.47 -4.75
CA SER A 17 11.47 -12.90 -4.96
C SER A 17 10.19 -13.38 -5.65
N HIS A 18 10.33 -14.47 -6.38
CA HIS A 18 9.21 -15.35 -6.74
C HIS A 18 8.51 -15.94 -5.49
N ASP A 19 8.99 -15.70 -4.27
CA ASP A 19 8.35 -16.19 -3.05
C ASP A 19 7.11 -15.36 -2.72
N VAL A 20 5.96 -15.99 -2.90
CA VAL A 20 4.64 -15.44 -2.57
C VAL A 20 4.54 -14.94 -1.13
N TRP A 21 5.33 -15.47 -0.19
CA TRP A 21 5.33 -14.99 1.19
C TRP A 21 6.00 -13.65 1.37
N GLN A 22 7.11 -13.39 0.67
CA GLN A 22 7.72 -12.06 0.66
C GLN A 22 6.77 -11.05 0.03
N GLN A 23 6.16 -11.39 -1.12
CA GLN A 23 5.18 -10.52 -1.79
C GLN A 23 3.96 -10.21 -0.91
N ARG A 24 3.47 -11.20 -0.15
CA ARG A 24 2.40 -10.97 0.85
C ARG A 24 2.84 -10.00 1.93
N VAL A 25 4.06 -10.14 2.45
CA VAL A 25 4.58 -9.27 3.51
C VAL A 25 4.84 -7.86 2.99
N LEU A 26 5.37 -7.71 1.77
CA LEU A 26 5.53 -6.41 1.11
C LEU A 26 4.17 -5.73 0.85
N SER A 27 3.15 -6.50 0.45
CA SER A 27 1.78 -5.96 0.32
C SER A 27 1.25 -5.45 1.67
N LEU A 28 1.49 -6.20 2.75
CA LEU A 28 1.12 -5.76 4.11
C LEU A 28 1.93 -4.54 4.56
N ALA A 29 3.21 -4.45 4.17
CA ALA A 29 4.06 -3.29 4.42
C ALA A 29 3.51 -2.05 3.72
N ALA A 30 3.08 -2.14 2.46
CA ALA A 30 2.44 -1.04 1.74
C ALA A 30 1.13 -0.58 2.42
N ILE A 31 0.34 -1.51 2.98
CA ILE A 31 -0.86 -1.16 3.77
C ILE A 31 -0.46 -0.43 5.06
N ALA A 32 0.58 -0.89 5.75
CA ALA A 32 1.08 -0.25 6.97
C ALA A 32 1.68 1.14 6.68
N GLN A 33 2.40 1.29 5.57
CA GLN A 33 2.92 2.56 5.04
C GLN A 33 1.78 3.55 4.76
N ALA A 34 0.72 3.12 4.08
CA ALA A 34 -0.47 3.93 3.86
C ALA A 34 -1.13 4.38 5.17
N ALA A 35 -1.30 3.46 6.13
CA ALA A 35 -1.88 3.76 7.44
C ALA A 35 -1.02 4.77 8.24
N ALA A 36 0.30 4.60 8.22
CA ALA A 36 1.23 5.50 8.89
C ALA A 36 1.26 6.88 8.20
N ALA A 37 1.18 6.92 6.87
CA ALA A 37 1.11 8.15 6.09
C ALA A 37 -0.15 8.96 6.43
N VAL A 38 -1.31 8.28 6.45
CA VAL A 38 -2.58 8.88 6.87
C VAL A 38 -2.48 9.47 8.28
N LYS A 39 -1.90 8.72 9.22
CA LYS A 39 -1.69 9.21 10.60
C LYS A 39 -0.80 10.45 10.65
N GLN A 40 0.33 10.44 9.93
CA GLN A 40 1.28 11.55 9.95
C GLN A 40 0.66 12.81 9.33
N ILE A 41 0.05 12.70 8.15
CA ILE A 41 -0.61 13.82 7.48
C ILE A 41 -1.76 14.39 8.32
N ALA A 42 -2.57 13.55 8.96
CA ALA A 42 -3.64 14.02 9.83
C ALA A 42 -3.14 14.82 11.04
N ARG A 43 -1.90 14.59 11.49
CA ARG A 43 -1.31 15.22 12.69
C ARG A 43 -0.33 16.35 12.39
N GLU A 44 0.29 16.33 11.21
CA GLU A 44 1.40 17.20 10.82
C GLU A 44 1.12 17.98 9.53
N GLY A 45 0.01 17.68 8.83
CA GLY A 45 -0.39 18.35 7.58
C GLY A 45 0.35 17.87 6.33
N SER A 46 1.44 17.11 6.50
CA SER A 46 2.27 16.60 5.41
C SER A 46 3.01 15.33 5.83
N LEU A 47 3.64 14.66 4.85
CA LEU A 47 4.65 13.64 5.13
C LEU A 47 6.01 14.30 5.36
N ARG A 48 6.74 13.84 6.38
CA ARG A 48 8.11 14.32 6.65
C ARG A 48 9.06 13.99 5.50
N GLU A 49 8.87 12.82 4.89
CA GLU A 49 9.60 12.38 3.71
C GLU A 49 8.58 12.12 2.58
N PRO A 50 8.37 13.10 1.68
CA PRO A 50 7.39 12.97 0.60
C PRO A 50 7.60 11.73 -0.29
N ALA A 51 8.85 11.29 -0.46
CA ALA A 51 9.19 10.09 -1.23
C ALA A 51 8.49 8.81 -0.73
N ARG A 52 8.13 8.73 0.56
CA ARG A 52 7.38 7.58 1.13
C ARG A 52 5.97 7.46 0.58
N GLY A 53 5.40 8.53 0.04
CA GLY A 53 4.08 8.55 -0.60
C GLY A 53 4.08 8.02 -2.04
N GLN A 54 5.20 8.16 -2.75
CA GLN A 54 5.31 7.80 -4.16
C GLN A 54 4.96 6.33 -4.47
N PRO A 55 5.51 5.31 -3.77
CA PRO A 55 5.15 3.91 -4.05
C PRO A 55 3.67 3.59 -3.76
N LEU A 56 2.98 4.39 -2.94
CA LEU A 56 1.55 4.24 -2.72
C LEU A 56 0.75 4.73 -3.92
N ILE A 57 1.10 5.90 -4.45
CA ILE A 57 0.48 6.50 -5.63
C ILE A 57 0.69 5.60 -6.85
N ASP A 58 1.93 5.23 -7.13
CA ASP A 58 2.30 4.40 -8.29
C ASP A 58 1.62 3.05 -8.25
N SER A 59 1.47 2.45 -7.06
CA SER A 59 0.77 1.17 -6.93
C SER A 59 -0.68 1.26 -7.42
N VAL A 60 -1.38 2.38 -7.20
CA VAL A 60 -2.77 2.54 -7.66
C VAL A 60 -2.85 2.72 -9.17
N LEU A 61 -1.93 3.50 -9.72
CA LEU A 61 -1.92 3.85 -11.14
C LEU A 61 -1.54 2.66 -12.03
N ASN A 62 -0.65 1.78 -11.56
CA ASN A 62 -0.32 0.55 -12.27
C ASN A 62 -1.41 -0.53 -12.08
N GLN A 63 -2.43 -0.49 -12.94
CA GLN A 63 -3.58 -1.38 -12.89
C GLN A 63 -3.35 -2.78 -13.47
N ASN A 64 -2.51 -2.89 -14.51
CA ASN A 64 -2.25 -4.15 -15.22
C ASN A 64 -0.77 -4.55 -15.12
N PRO A 65 -0.25 -4.79 -13.90
CA PRO A 65 1.16 -5.13 -13.72
C PRO A 65 1.45 -6.55 -14.26
N SER A 66 2.59 -6.71 -14.94
CA SER A 66 3.09 -8.02 -15.39
C SER A 66 3.50 -8.95 -14.23
N GLY A 67 3.65 -8.41 -13.02
CA GLY A 67 3.97 -9.15 -11.81
C GLY A 67 4.20 -8.21 -10.63
N PHE A 68 4.54 -8.77 -9.46
CA PHE A 68 4.76 -7.96 -8.25
C PHE A 68 5.88 -6.92 -8.43
N ALA A 69 6.96 -7.30 -9.11
CA ALA A 69 8.09 -6.40 -9.38
C ALA A 69 7.70 -5.19 -10.26
N ALA A 70 6.66 -5.30 -11.09
CA ALA A 70 6.16 -4.15 -11.86
C ALA A 70 5.39 -3.15 -10.98
N ILE A 71 4.86 -3.59 -9.84
CA ILE A 71 4.18 -2.73 -8.86
C ILE A 71 5.20 -2.06 -7.94
N TYR A 72 6.20 -2.84 -7.50
CA TYR A 72 7.26 -2.41 -6.59
C TYR A 72 8.62 -2.77 -7.19
N PRO A 73 9.11 -1.99 -8.17
CA PRO A 73 10.43 -2.22 -8.78
C PRO A 73 11.55 -1.99 -7.77
N GLU A 74 11.31 -1.14 -6.77
CA GLU A 74 12.26 -0.81 -5.71
C GLU A 74 11.68 -1.15 -4.32
N PRO A 75 11.91 -2.37 -3.79
CA PRO A 75 11.31 -2.77 -2.51
C PRO A 75 11.78 -1.97 -1.29
N SER A 76 12.94 -1.29 -1.36
CA SER A 76 13.42 -0.33 -0.36
C SER A 76 12.44 0.82 -0.13
N ALA A 77 11.65 1.20 -1.13
CA ALA A 77 10.60 2.20 -0.98
C ALA A 77 9.49 1.79 0.01
N LEU A 78 9.43 0.49 0.39
CA LEU A 78 8.53 -0.07 1.41
C LEU A 78 9.22 -0.33 2.76
N GLN A 79 10.47 0.08 2.95
CA GLN A 79 11.19 -0.11 4.21
C GLN A 79 10.41 0.47 5.40
N TRP A 80 9.93 1.70 5.28
CA TRP A 80 9.13 2.32 6.34
C TRP A 80 7.86 1.51 6.62
N GLY A 81 7.16 1.05 5.58
CA GLY A 81 6.03 0.14 5.72
C GLY A 81 6.35 -1.16 6.46
N LEU A 82 7.52 -1.76 6.20
CA LEU A 82 7.97 -2.97 6.88
C LEU A 82 8.24 -2.71 8.36
N GLU A 83 8.87 -1.59 8.70
CA GLU A 83 9.09 -1.16 10.09
C GLU A 83 7.75 -0.93 10.81
N GLN A 84 6.82 -0.21 10.18
CA GLN A 84 5.48 0.04 10.73
C GLN A 84 4.70 -1.25 10.92
N LEU A 85 4.79 -2.19 9.98
CA LEU A 85 4.18 -3.52 10.09
C LEU A 85 4.77 -4.28 11.28
N LEU A 86 6.10 -4.37 11.40
CA LEU A 86 6.78 -5.04 12.50
C LEU A 86 6.45 -4.43 13.85
N GLN A 87 6.26 -3.11 13.95
CA GLN A 87 5.79 -2.51 15.19
C GLN A 87 4.41 -3.04 15.61
N GLN A 88 3.51 -3.34 14.67
CA GLN A 88 2.17 -3.84 14.99
C GLN A 88 2.14 -5.36 15.25
N ILE A 89 2.91 -6.13 14.46
CA ILE A 89 2.88 -7.60 14.49
C ILE A 89 4.08 -8.25 15.18
N GLY A 90 5.08 -7.48 15.63
CA GLY A 90 6.28 -7.94 16.32
C GLY A 90 6.09 -8.11 17.83
N ALA A 91 7.14 -8.49 18.55
CA ALA A 91 7.08 -8.79 19.98
C ALA A 91 6.94 -7.55 20.88
N THR A 92 7.00 -6.34 20.32
CA THR A 92 6.92 -5.08 21.09
C THR A 92 5.57 -4.90 21.77
N ARG A 93 5.61 -4.25 22.95
CA ARG A 93 4.43 -3.79 23.70
C ARG A 93 3.97 -2.40 23.24
N ASP A 94 4.85 -1.62 22.61
CA ASP A 94 4.60 -0.23 22.19
C ASP A 94 3.99 -0.18 20.79
N LYS A 95 2.82 -0.83 20.66
CA LYS A 95 2.07 -0.86 19.42
C LYS A 95 1.37 0.46 19.19
N ASP A 96 1.38 0.89 17.93
CA ASP A 96 0.62 2.05 17.51
C ASP A 96 -0.83 1.65 17.21
N VAL A 97 -1.68 1.74 18.22
CA VAL A 97 -3.10 1.34 18.14
C VAL A 97 -3.84 2.09 17.02
N GLU A 98 -3.43 3.31 16.69
CA GLU A 98 -4.03 4.09 15.62
C GLU A 98 -3.69 3.51 14.24
N ILE A 99 -2.41 3.18 14.00
CA ILE A 99 -1.99 2.50 12.76
C ILE A 99 -2.66 1.12 12.67
N THR A 100 -2.69 0.36 13.76
CA THR A 100 -3.38 -0.95 13.81
C THR A 100 -4.85 -0.82 13.41
N ARG A 101 -5.56 0.16 13.94
CA ARG A 101 -6.97 0.43 13.60
C ARG A 101 -7.15 0.79 12.12
N TYR A 102 -6.26 1.61 11.56
CA TYR A 102 -6.30 1.96 10.15
C TYR A 102 -6.04 0.74 9.24
N VAL A 103 -5.03 -0.08 9.55
CA VAL A 103 -4.76 -1.33 8.80
C VAL A 103 -5.96 -2.27 8.85
N VAL A 104 -6.56 -2.49 10.03
CA VAL A 104 -7.74 -3.34 10.17
C VAL A 104 -8.94 -2.79 9.38
N GLY A 105 -9.14 -1.47 9.41
CA GLY A 105 -10.16 -0.77 8.64
C GLY A 105 -9.98 -0.94 7.14
N ILE A 106 -8.77 -0.71 6.63
CA ILE A 106 -8.41 -0.89 5.22
C ILE A 106 -8.65 -2.34 4.78
N LEU A 107 -8.21 -3.33 5.56
CA LEU A 107 -8.45 -4.74 5.27
C LEU A 107 -9.94 -5.10 5.31
N ALA A 108 -10.76 -4.42 6.11
CA ALA A 108 -12.21 -4.61 6.14
C ALA A 108 -12.86 -4.04 4.88
N LEU A 109 -12.45 -2.84 4.48
CA LEU A 109 -12.93 -2.12 3.32
C LEU A 109 -12.61 -2.86 2.02
N ALA A 110 -11.36 -3.32 1.86
CA ALA A 110 -10.95 -4.12 0.71
C ALA A 110 -11.80 -5.37 0.49
N ARG A 111 -12.17 -6.09 1.56
CA ARG A 111 -13.08 -7.26 1.42
C ARG A 111 -14.46 -6.89 0.91
N LYS A 112 -14.97 -5.70 1.26
CA LYS A 112 -16.26 -5.22 0.75
C LYS A 112 -16.12 -4.78 -0.71
N PHE A 113 -15.06 -4.04 -1.01
CA PHE A 113 -14.73 -3.63 -2.37
C PHE A 113 -14.60 -4.81 -3.34
N MET A 114 -13.90 -5.87 -2.94
CA MET A 114 -13.77 -7.12 -3.73
C MET A 114 -15.11 -7.82 -4.03
N ARG A 115 -16.20 -7.48 -3.32
CA ARG A 115 -17.55 -8.01 -3.56
C ARG A 115 -18.46 -7.04 -4.32
N ALA A 116 -18.01 -5.80 -4.53
CA ALA A 116 -18.78 -4.75 -5.18
C ALA A 116 -18.31 -4.60 -6.64
N GLU A 117 -18.76 -5.50 -7.52
CA GLU A 117 -18.32 -5.56 -8.92
C GLU A 117 -18.49 -4.23 -9.68
N LYS A 118 -19.65 -3.57 -9.50
CA LYS A 118 -19.90 -2.26 -10.10
C LYS A 118 -18.88 -1.21 -9.65
N ALA A 119 -18.57 -1.16 -8.36
CA ALA A 119 -17.59 -0.23 -7.82
C ALA A 119 -16.16 -0.53 -8.33
N GLN A 120 -15.82 -1.82 -8.50
CA GLN A 120 -14.53 -2.22 -9.08
C GLN A 120 -14.39 -1.76 -10.53
N GLN A 121 -15.41 -1.98 -11.37
CA GLN A 121 -15.39 -1.56 -12.76
C GLN A 121 -15.28 -0.04 -12.89
N GLN A 122 -16.09 0.71 -12.14
CA GLN A 122 -16.09 2.17 -12.18
C GLN A 122 -14.78 2.77 -11.66
N LEU A 123 -14.23 2.23 -10.57
CA LEU A 123 -12.94 2.65 -10.05
C LEU A 123 -11.81 2.34 -11.03
N GLY A 124 -11.86 1.15 -11.67
CA GLY A 124 -10.92 0.74 -12.71
C GLY A 124 -10.85 1.77 -13.83
N GLN A 125 -12.00 2.07 -14.45
CA GLN A 125 -12.12 3.06 -15.52
C GLN A 125 -11.62 4.45 -15.09
N ARG A 126 -11.97 4.89 -13.87
CA ARG A 126 -11.56 6.21 -13.36
C ARG A 126 -10.05 6.32 -13.19
N ILE A 127 -9.41 5.29 -12.64
CA ILE A 127 -7.97 5.28 -12.43
C ILE A 127 -7.20 5.09 -13.76
N GLU A 128 -7.74 4.33 -14.71
CA GLU A 128 -7.17 4.21 -16.06
C GLU A 128 -7.17 5.57 -16.80
N GLN A 129 -8.27 6.32 -16.69
CA GLN A 129 -8.34 7.69 -17.21
C GLN A 129 -7.32 8.60 -16.53
N LEU A 130 -7.19 8.52 -15.21
CA LEU A 130 -6.23 9.31 -14.45
C LEU A 130 -4.78 8.99 -14.87
N TYR A 131 -4.46 7.72 -15.08
CA TYR A 131 -3.15 7.28 -15.56
C TYR A 131 -2.83 7.84 -16.94
N ARG A 132 -3.76 7.76 -17.91
CA ARG A 132 -3.58 8.37 -19.23
C ARG A 132 -3.35 9.87 -19.13
N GLN A 133 -4.15 10.57 -18.31
CA GLN A 133 -4.02 12.01 -18.14
C GLN A 133 -2.65 12.42 -17.55
N GLN A 134 -2.14 11.64 -16.60
CA GLN A 134 -0.80 11.87 -16.07
C GLN A 134 0.28 11.68 -17.13
N HIS A 135 0.15 10.66 -17.99
CA HIS A 135 1.14 10.36 -19.03
C HIS A 135 1.10 11.39 -20.18
N ASP A 136 -0.10 11.74 -20.64
CA ASP A 136 -0.31 12.59 -21.81
C ASP A 136 -0.12 14.09 -21.49
N PHE A 137 -0.50 14.52 -20.27
CA PHE A 137 -0.50 15.94 -19.88
C PHE A 137 0.48 16.26 -18.73
N GLN A 138 1.29 15.29 -18.31
CA GLN A 138 2.30 15.47 -17.24
C GLN A 138 1.71 16.10 -15.97
N PHE A 139 0.51 15.66 -15.57
CA PHE A 139 -0.13 16.16 -14.36
C PHE A 139 0.80 16.05 -13.15
N ASN A 140 0.88 17.15 -12.38
CA ASN A 140 1.64 17.15 -11.15
C ASN A 140 1.01 16.18 -10.12
N THR A 141 1.82 15.82 -9.11
CA THR A 141 1.42 14.86 -8.07
C THR A 141 0.14 15.27 -7.35
N ASP A 142 -0.06 16.57 -7.09
CA ASP A 142 -1.26 17.08 -6.42
C ASP A 142 -2.54 16.81 -7.22
N THR A 143 -2.48 16.95 -8.55
CA THR A 143 -3.62 16.68 -9.43
C THR A 143 -3.95 15.19 -9.44
N VAL A 144 -2.94 14.33 -9.50
CA VAL A 144 -3.09 12.87 -9.42
C VAL A 144 -3.71 12.48 -8.06
N VAL A 145 -3.19 13.03 -6.96
CA VAL A 145 -3.69 12.79 -5.59
C VAL A 145 -5.13 13.24 -5.45
N ALA A 146 -5.52 14.39 -6.02
CA ALA A 146 -6.90 14.85 -6.02
C ALA A 146 -7.83 13.91 -6.81
N GLY A 147 -7.39 13.43 -7.98
CA GLY A 147 -8.13 12.45 -8.78
C GLY A 147 -8.34 11.13 -8.03
N MET A 148 -7.29 10.61 -7.38
CA MET A 148 -7.36 9.43 -6.52
C MET A 148 -8.30 9.65 -5.32
N ALA A 149 -8.28 10.83 -4.71
CA ALA A 149 -9.14 11.16 -3.58
C ALA A 149 -10.63 11.22 -3.96
N SER A 150 -10.95 11.77 -5.13
CA SER A 150 -12.29 11.72 -5.71
C SER A 150 -12.71 10.27 -5.94
N ALA A 151 -11.85 9.47 -6.58
CA ALA A 151 -12.15 8.06 -6.85
C ALA A 151 -12.40 7.24 -5.56
N TYR A 152 -11.64 7.50 -4.49
CA TYR A 152 -11.91 6.92 -3.17
C TYR A 152 -13.29 7.31 -2.63
N SER A 153 -13.62 8.60 -2.70
CA SER A 153 -14.88 9.15 -2.20
C SER A 153 -16.08 8.57 -2.93
N ASP A 154 -15.97 8.41 -4.25
CA ASP A 154 -17.07 7.98 -5.11
C ASP A 154 -17.31 6.46 -5.01
N PHE A 155 -16.24 5.65 -4.95
CA PHE A 155 -16.35 4.19 -5.18
C PHE A 155 -15.96 3.32 -3.99
N ILE A 156 -15.17 3.85 -3.04
CA ILE A 156 -14.68 3.08 -1.90
C ILE A 156 -15.41 3.48 -0.62
N SER A 157 -15.42 4.77 -0.28
CA SER A 157 -16.02 5.28 0.96
C SER A 157 -17.47 4.85 1.17
N PRO A 158 -18.35 4.78 0.15
CA PRO A 158 -19.75 4.39 0.35
C PRO A 158 -19.96 2.91 0.73
N LEU A 159 -18.94 2.06 0.57
CA LEU A 159 -19.06 0.61 0.82
C LEU A 159 -19.06 0.26 2.32
N SER A 160 -18.61 1.16 3.18
CA SER A 160 -18.61 0.94 4.62
C SER A 160 -18.84 2.23 5.39
N GLN A 161 -19.02 2.09 6.71
CA GLN A 161 -18.87 3.23 7.60
C GLN A 161 -17.48 3.87 7.38
N PRO A 162 -17.38 5.21 7.32
CA PRO A 162 -16.13 5.89 7.10
C PRO A 162 -15.08 5.53 8.16
N LEU A 163 -13.82 5.39 7.74
CA LEU A 163 -12.72 5.22 8.68
C LEU A 163 -12.53 6.53 9.45
N LYS A 164 -12.72 6.50 10.78
CA LYS A 164 -12.51 7.68 11.62
C LYS A 164 -11.03 8.03 11.72
N ILE A 165 -10.63 9.08 11.00
CA ILE A 165 -9.27 9.60 11.03
C ILE A 165 -9.15 10.62 12.17
N ASN A 166 -8.22 10.37 13.10
CA ASN A 166 -7.91 11.29 14.18
C ASN A 166 -6.69 12.14 13.79
N GLY A 167 -6.72 13.42 14.14
CA GLY A 167 -5.69 14.37 13.74
C GLY A 167 -5.93 15.75 14.34
N LYS A 168 -5.12 16.73 13.94
CA LYS A 168 -5.35 18.12 14.32
C LYS A 168 -6.44 18.72 13.44
N PRO A 169 -7.49 19.35 14.00
CA PRO A 169 -8.58 19.94 13.22
C PRO A 169 -8.11 20.91 12.13
N ASP A 170 -7.09 21.71 12.41
CA ASP A 170 -6.57 22.72 11.48
C ASP A 170 -5.98 22.11 10.21
N TYR A 171 -5.39 20.92 10.30
CA TYR A 171 -4.93 20.17 9.13
C TYR A 171 -6.09 19.44 8.45
N LEU A 172 -6.96 18.78 9.22
CA LEU A 172 -8.06 17.99 8.66
C LEU A 172 -9.10 18.81 7.88
N LYS A 173 -9.17 20.14 8.09
CA LYS A 173 -10.00 21.05 7.30
C LYS A 173 -9.39 21.39 5.93
N GLN A 174 -8.08 21.20 5.73
CA GLN A 174 -7.41 21.58 4.50
C GLN A 174 -7.68 20.56 3.39
N ALA A 175 -8.05 21.05 2.20
CA ALA A 175 -8.44 20.20 1.08
C ALA A 175 -7.30 19.26 0.61
N ASN A 176 -6.07 19.77 0.54
CA ASN A 176 -4.88 18.99 0.18
C ASN A 176 -4.61 17.84 1.18
N VAL A 177 -4.76 18.09 2.48
CA VAL A 177 -4.62 17.08 3.54
C VAL A 177 -5.67 15.99 3.38
N GLN A 178 -6.94 16.37 3.17
CA GLN A 178 -8.00 15.40 2.95
C GLN A 178 -7.78 14.58 1.66
N ASN A 179 -7.29 15.21 0.60
CA ASN A 179 -6.99 14.52 -0.65
C ASN A 179 -5.88 13.49 -0.47
N GLN A 180 -4.77 13.85 0.17
CA GLN A 180 -3.68 12.91 0.49
C GLN A 180 -4.18 11.74 1.35
N ILE A 181 -4.98 12.02 2.40
CA ILE A 181 -5.56 10.97 3.26
C ILE A 181 -6.38 9.99 2.42
N ARG A 182 -7.30 10.48 1.59
CA ARG A 182 -8.17 9.62 0.76
C ARG A 182 -7.38 8.85 -0.30
N ALA A 183 -6.41 9.49 -0.94
CA ALA A 183 -5.53 8.85 -1.91
C ALA A 183 -4.70 7.71 -1.29
N TYR A 184 -4.15 7.92 -0.09
CA TYR A 184 -3.40 6.87 0.61
C TYR A 184 -4.30 5.77 1.18
N LEU A 185 -5.53 6.07 1.58
CA LEU A 185 -6.52 5.04 1.91
C LEU A 185 -6.88 4.18 0.69
N LEU A 186 -7.03 4.79 -0.50
CA LEU A 186 -7.21 4.06 -1.75
C LEU A 186 -6.01 3.14 -2.04
N ALA A 187 -4.79 3.65 -1.91
CA ALA A 187 -3.58 2.84 -2.06
C ALA A 187 -3.53 1.68 -1.05
N GLY A 188 -3.92 1.92 0.21
CA GLY A 188 -4.08 0.87 1.21
C GLY A 188 -5.08 -0.20 0.78
N VAL A 189 -6.25 0.19 0.27
CA VAL A 189 -7.27 -0.74 -0.23
C VAL A 189 -6.76 -1.55 -1.40
N ARG A 190 -6.11 -0.89 -2.38
CA ARG A 190 -5.49 -1.55 -3.54
C ARG A 190 -4.48 -2.61 -3.11
N ASN A 191 -3.60 -2.30 -2.15
CA ASN A 191 -2.59 -3.24 -1.67
C ASN A 191 -3.16 -4.34 -0.76
N ALA A 192 -4.29 -4.07 -0.10
CA ALA A 192 -5.09 -5.12 0.54
C ALA A 192 -5.72 -6.06 -0.48
N VAL A 193 -6.20 -5.58 -1.63
CA VAL A 193 -6.67 -6.44 -2.73
C VAL A 193 -5.52 -7.29 -3.26
N LEU A 194 -4.35 -6.68 -3.54
CA LEU A 194 -3.15 -7.40 -3.97
C LEU A 194 -2.77 -8.52 -2.97
N TRP A 195 -2.76 -8.21 -1.68
CA TRP A 195 -2.48 -9.20 -0.64
C TRP A 195 -3.45 -10.38 -0.68
N ASN A 196 -4.75 -10.15 -0.91
CA ASN A 196 -5.74 -11.21 -1.08
C ASN A 196 -5.50 -12.02 -2.36
N HIS A 197 -5.15 -11.38 -3.49
CA HIS A 197 -4.81 -12.07 -4.75
C HIS A 197 -3.59 -12.98 -4.60
N LEU A 198 -2.62 -12.58 -3.78
CA LEU A 198 -1.47 -13.42 -3.43
C LEU A 198 -1.83 -14.55 -2.44
N GLY A 199 -3.11 -14.72 -2.07
CA GLY A 199 -3.60 -15.73 -1.15
C GLY A 199 -3.50 -15.34 0.33
N GLY A 200 -3.27 -14.06 0.64
CA GLY A 200 -3.31 -13.51 1.99
C GLY A 200 -4.69 -13.65 2.63
N LYS A 201 -4.72 -14.00 3.93
CA LYS A 201 -5.95 -14.22 4.69
C LYS A 201 -5.79 -13.65 6.11
N ARG A 202 -6.87 -13.12 6.69
CA ARG A 202 -6.86 -12.58 8.06
C ARG A 202 -6.33 -13.58 9.09
N ARG A 203 -6.65 -14.87 8.93
CA ARG A 203 -6.15 -15.94 9.79
C ARG A 203 -4.62 -16.05 9.83
N HIS A 204 -3.91 -15.53 8.83
CA HIS A 204 -2.44 -15.48 8.85
C HIS A 204 -1.91 -14.62 10.01
N PHE A 205 -2.65 -13.58 10.43
CA PHE A 205 -2.29 -12.80 11.64
C PHE A 205 -2.38 -13.60 12.93
N LEU A 206 -3.18 -14.68 12.96
CA LEU A 206 -3.33 -15.56 14.12
C LEU A 206 -2.35 -16.75 14.04
N PHE A 207 -2.33 -17.45 12.90
CA PHE A 207 -1.62 -18.73 12.76
C PHE A 207 -0.25 -18.63 12.09
N SER A 208 0.06 -17.53 11.41
CA SER A 208 1.30 -17.36 10.64
C SER A 208 2.07 -16.11 11.06
N ARG A 209 1.76 -15.55 12.22
CA ARG A 209 2.38 -14.32 12.75
C ARG A 209 3.90 -14.40 12.82
N GLN A 210 4.44 -15.49 13.39
CA GLN A 210 5.89 -15.68 13.50
C GLN A 210 6.55 -15.72 12.12
N ARG A 211 5.93 -16.37 11.14
CA ARG A 211 6.44 -16.41 9.76
C ARG A 211 6.47 -15.00 9.16
N MET A 212 5.39 -14.23 9.29
CA MET A 212 5.34 -12.85 8.78
C MET A 212 6.42 -11.97 9.41
N VAL A 213 6.63 -12.08 10.73
CA VAL A 213 7.68 -11.34 11.44
C VAL A 213 9.06 -11.71 10.91
N ARG A 214 9.38 -13.01 10.81
CA ARG A 214 10.68 -13.46 10.28
C ARG A 214 10.90 -13.00 8.84
N THR A 215 9.88 -13.10 8.00
CA THR A 215 9.95 -12.63 6.61
C THR A 215 10.18 -11.11 6.54
N ALA A 216 9.46 -10.31 7.33
CA ALA A 216 9.66 -8.86 7.37
C ALA A 216 11.05 -8.46 7.87
N GLN A 217 11.57 -9.15 8.91
CA GLN A 217 12.93 -8.95 9.41
C GLN A 217 14.00 -9.33 8.37
N SER A 218 13.80 -10.44 7.66
CA SER A 218 14.70 -10.85 6.57
C SER A 218 14.71 -9.84 5.44
N LEU A 219 13.54 -9.33 5.03
CA LEU A 219 13.43 -8.30 4.00
C LEU A 219 14.17 -7.02 4.42
N LEU A 220 13.96 -6.52 5.64
CA LEU A 220 14.66 -5.33 6.13
C LEU A 220 16.18 -5.51 6.14
N ARG A 221 16.67 -6.67 6.60
CA ARG A 221 18.11 -6.97 6.59
C ARG A 221 18.69 -6.90 5.18
N THR A 222 18.06 -7.56 4.21
CA THR A 222 18.51 -7.54 2.82
C THR A 222 18.52 -6.12 2.24
N LEU A 223 17.52 -5.30 2.57
CA LEU A 223 17.47 -3.90 2.11
C LEU A 223 18.60 -3.04 2.74
N HIS A 224 18.95 -3.29 4.01
CA HIS A 224 20.07 -2.60 4.66
C HIS A 224 21.43 -2.98 4.07
N GLU A 225 21.67 -4.27 3.84
CA GLU A 225 22.91 -4.78 3.22
C GLU A 225 23.18 -4.20 1.82
N GLN A 226 22.12 -3.81 1.10
CA GLN A 226 22.23 -3.19 -0.23
C GLN A 226 22.49 -1.68 -0.20
N SER A 227 22.31 -1.06 0.97
CA SER A 227 22.48 0.39 1.16
C SER A 227 23.90 0.76 1.61
N GLU A 228 24.72 -0.21 2.03
CA GLU A 228 26.12 0.02 2.39
C GLU A 228 27.00 0.04 1.11
N PRO A 229 27.79 1.09 0.86
CA PRO A 229 28.73 1.10 -0.25
C PRO A 229 29.77 0.01 -0.03
N GLN A 230 29.93 -0.89 -1.02
CA GLN A 230 31.05 -1.83 -1.07
C GLN A 230 32.35 -1.01 -0.98
N SER A 231 32.99 -1.08 0.18
CA SER A 231 34.28 -0.43 0.46
C SER A 231 35.42 -1.21 -0.17
#